data_AF-A0A8X8GAG3-F1
#
_entry.id   AF-A0A8X8GAG3-F1
#
_cell.length_a   1.000
_cell.length_b   1.000
_cell.length_c   1.000
_cell.angle_alpha   90.00
_cell.angle_beta   90.00
_cell.angle_gamma   90.00
#
_symmetry.space_group_name_H-M   'P 1'
#
loop_
_entity.id
_entity.type
_entity.pdbx_description
1 polymer ?
#
loop_
_entity_poly.entity_id
_entity_poly.type
_entity_poly.pdbx_seq_one_letter_code
_entity_poly.pdbx_strand_id
1 'polypeptide(L)'
;MRMIHALSLRNRADLHAVSTILKQRHSLPEAERVNVVMHDEGGKTVLGAVYWNLGTIVQDYPALVALTILAGGLAIVWELVQAVIALA
;
A
#
# COMPACT_ATOMS: atom_id res chain seq x y z
N MET A 1 31.68 -5.06 -12.89
CA MET A 1 31.29 -4.52 -11.57
C MET A 1 29.83 -4.08 -11.66
N ARG A 2 28.89 -4.92 -11.19
CA ARG A 2 27.44 -4.68 -11.29
C ARG A 2 27.04 -3.62 -10.26
N MET A 3 26.78 -2.40 -10.71
CA MET A 3 26.10 -1.41 -9.88
C MET A 3 24.67 -1.88 -9.64
N ILE A 4 24.42 -2.35 -8.43
CA ILE A 4 23.09 -2.47 -7.86
C ILE A 4 22.56 -1.04 -7.81
N HIS A 5 21.83 -0.63 -8.85
CA HIS A 5 21.05 0.60 -8.82
C HIS A 5 20.07 0.41 -7.68
N ALA A 6 20.35 1.08 -6.56
CA ALA A 6 19.41 1.20 -5.48
C ALA A 6 18.11 1.70 -6.10
N LEU A 7 17.06 0.88 -6.02
CA LEU A 7 15.68 1.28 -6.26
C LEU A 7 15.32 2.33 -5.20
N SER A 8 15.83 3.53 -5.37
CA SER A 8 15.38 4.68 -4.62
C SER A 8 13.95 4.91 -5.07
N LEU A 9 12.99 4.63 -4.19
CA LEU A 9 11.58 4.98 -4.38
C LEU A 9 11.40 6.45 -4.80
N ARG A 10 12.39 7.32 -4.51
CA ARG A 10 12.42 8.73 -4.95
C ARG A 10 12.57 8.93 -6.47
N ASN A 11 13.10 7.95 -7.21
CA ASN A 11 13.26 8.04 -8.68
C ASN A 11 12.18 7.26 -9.46
N ARG A 12 11.16 6.76 -8.77
CA ARG A 12 10.05 6.00 -9.36
C ARG A 12 8.92 6.96 -9.72
N ALA A 13 9.00 7.52 -10.94
CA ALA A 13 8.01 8.45 -11.48
C ALA A 13 6.59 7.87 -11.44
N ASP A 14 6.46 6.55 -11.61
CA ASP A 14 5.21 5.79 -11.46
C ASP A 14 4.60 5.93 -10.07
N LEU A 15 5.39 5.71 -9.02
CA LEU A 15 4.91 5.81 -7.64
C LEU A 15 4.65 7.27 -7.23
N HIS A 16 5.43 8.20 -7.75
CA HIS A 16 5.25 9.64 -7.47
C HIS A 16 3.95 10.18 -8.07
N ALA A 17 3.67 9.83 -9.34
CA ALA A 17 2.41 10.18 -10.01
C ALA A 17 1.20 9.65 -9.21
N VAL A 18 1.24 8.37 -8.83
CA VAL A 18 0.18 7.75 -8.03
C VAL A 18 0.03 8.37 -6.65
N SER A 19 1.14 8.64 -5.94
CA SER A 19 1.11 9.26 -4.61
C SER A 19 0.47 10.65 -4.67
N THR A 20 0.76 11.43 -5.71
CA THR A 20 0.21 12.78 -5.89
C THR A 20 -1.32 12.73 -6.01
N ILE A 21 -1.85 11.84 -6.85
CA ILE A 21 -3.29 11.72 -7.04
C ILE A 21 -3.98 11.12 -5.81
N LEU A 22 -3.37 10.12 -5.15
CA LEU A 22 -3.91 9.57 -3.91
C LEU A 22 -3.99 10.62 -2.79
N LYS A 23 -3.03 11.55 -2.69
CA LYS A 23 -3.10 12.67 -1.73
C LYS A 23 -4.26 13.61 -2.05
N GLN A 24 -4.45 13.96 -3.32
CA GLN A 24 -5.59 14.77 -3.76
C GLN A 24 -6.91 14.07 -3.43
N ARG A 25 -7.02 12.78 -3.76
CA ARG A 25 -8.19 11.94 -3.46
C ARG A 25 -8.52 11.93 -1.96
N HIS A 26 -7.51 11.85 -1.09
CA HIS A 26 -7.73 11.81 0.35
C HIS A 26 -8.40 13.09 0.89
N SER A 27 -8.14 14.23 0.25
CA SER A 27 -8.75 15.53 0.62
C SER A 27 -10.22 15.66 0.23
N LEU A 28 -10.75 14.74 -0.59
CA LEU A 28 -12.15 14.73 -1.01
C LEU A 28 -13.05 13.96 -0.03
N PRO A 29 -14.33 14.33 0.06
CA PRO A 29 -15.36 13.52 0.74
C PRO A 29 -15.41 12.10 0.17
N GLU A 30 -15.68 11.10 1.03
CA GLU A 30 -15.66 9.68 0.65
C GLU A 30 -16.50 9.36 -0.59
N ALA A 31 -17.72 9.93 -0.67
CA ALA A 31 -18.63 9.74 -1.81
C ALA A 31 -18.07 10.27 -3.15
N GLU A 32 -17.15 11.23 -3.11
CA GLU A 32 -16.56 11.84 -4.31
C GLU A 32 -15.28 11.13 -4.78
N ARG A 33 -14.62 10.38 -3.88
CA ARG A 33 -13.35 9.71 -4.15
C ARG A 33 -13.42 8.66 -5.26
N VAL A 34 -14.59 8.06 -5.48
CA VAL A 34 -14.84 7.05 -6.53
C VAL A 34 -14.70 7.63 -7.95
N ASN A 35 -14.88 8.94 -8.10
CA ASN A 35 -14.79 9.62 -9.39
C ASN A 35 -13.34 10.02 -9.76
N VAL A 36 -12.38 9.86 -8.85
CA VAL A 36 -10.98 10.21 -9.12
C VAL A 36 -10.32 9.14 -9.97
N VAL A 37 -9.71 9.57 -11.08
CA VAL A 37 -9.04 8.70 -12.04
C VAL A 37 -7.56 9.05 -12.19
N MET A 38 -6.75 8.06 -12.57
CA MET A 38 -5.35 8.23 -12.93
C MET A 38 -5.23 9.00 -14.25
N HIS A 39 -4.98 10.30 -14.15
CA HIS A 39 -4.79 11.17 -15.32
C HIS A 39 -3.32 11.36 -15.70
N ASP A 40 -2.38 11.10 -14.79
CA ASP A 40 -0.95 11.16 -15.07
C ASP A 40 -0.49 9.86 -15.75
N GLU A 41 0.05 9.99 -16.97
CA GLU A 41 0.58 8.87 -17.76
C GLU A 41 1.72 8.12 -17.03
N GLY A 42 2.51 8.82 -16.20
CA GLY A 42 3.56 8.20 -15.41
C GLY A 42 3.03 7.13 -14.45
N GLY A 43 1.80 7.31 -13.94
CA GLY A 43 1.15 6.35 -13.05
C GLY A 43 0.50 5.15 -13.76
N LYS A 44 0.37 5.17 -15.09
CA LYS A 44 -0.26 4.10 -15.88
C LYS A 44 0.71 2.94 -16.19
N THR A 45 1.38 2.45 -15.16
CA THR A 45 2.25 1.26 -15.22
C THR A 45 1.65 0.13 -14.39
N VAL A 46 2.16 -1.10 -14.54
CA VAL A 46 1.73 -2.24 -13.71
C VAL A 46 1.95 -1.96 -12.23
N LEU A 47 3.11 -1.45 -11.84
CA LEU A 47 3.36 -1.11 -10.44
C LEU A 47 2.49 0.06 -9.98
N GLY A 48 2.30 1.06 -10.83
CA GLY A 48 1.40 2.18 -10.55
C GLY A 48 -0.04 1.72 -10.30
N ALA A 49 -0.53 0.77 -11.08
CA ALA A 49 -1.84 0.15 -10.89
C ALA A 49 -1.93 -0.62 -9.55
N VAL A 50 -0.91 -1.41 -9.20
CA VAL A 50 -0.86 -2.09 -7.90
C VAL A 50 -0.89 -1.08 -6.77
N TYR A 51 -0.04 -0.04 -6.84
CA TYR A 51 0.04 0.97 -5.78
C TYR A 51 -1.24 1.81 -5.67
N TRP A 52 -1.88 2.12 -6.80
CA TRP A 52 -3.18 2.78 -6.84
C TRP A 52 -4.24 1.95 -6.10
N ASN A 53 -4.39 0.66 -6.44
CA ASN A 53 -5.37 -0.21 -5.81
C ASN A 53 -5.14 -0.36 -4.30
N LEU A 54 -3.89 -0.54 -3.87
CA LEU A 54 -3.55 -0.58 -2.44
C LEU A 54 -3.90 0.75 -1.76
N GLY A 55 -3.54 1.87 -2.38
CA GLY A 55 -3.84 3.20 -1.87
C GLY A 55 -5.34 3.47 -1.71
N THR A 56 -6.16 3.09 -2.71
CA THR A 56 -7.61 3.26 -2.64
C THR A 56 -8.23 2.34 -1.58
N ILE A 57 -7.77 1.09 -1.46
CA ILE A 57 -8.24 0.18 -0.39
C ILE A 57 -7.96 0.77 1.00
N VAL A 58 -6.77 1.31 1.23
CA VAL A 58 -6.40 1.94 2.51
C VAL A 58 -7.28 3.16 2.80
N GLN A 59 -7.61 3.96 1.79
CA GLN A 59 -8.42 5.17 1.97
C GLN A 59 -9.90 4.89 2.16
N ASP A 60 -10.44 3.86 1.49
CA ASP A 60 -11.88 3.58 1.46
C ASP A 60 -12.29 2.55 2.52
N TYR A 61 -11.37 1.66 2.92
CA TYR A 61 -11.62 0.60 3.90
C TYR A 61 -10.59 0.59 5.03
N PRO A 62 -10.35 1.72 5.74
CA PRO A 62 -9.32 1.79 6.77
C PRO A 62 -9.54 0.79 7.92
N ALA A 63 -10.81 0.49 8.24
CA ALA A 63 -11.16 -0.52 9.25
C ALA A 63 -10.76 -1.94 8.82
N LEU A 64 -10.96 -2.29 7.54
CA LEU A 64 -10.56 -3.60 7.01
C LEU A 64 -9.03 -3.76 7.04
N VAL A 65 -8.30 -2.70 6.70
CA VAL A 65 -6.83 -2.69 6.78
C VAL A 65 -6.37 -2.83 8.24
N ALA A 66 -6.96 -2.09 9.17
CA ALA A 66 -6.65 -2.21 10.60
C ALA A 66 -6.90 -3.63 11.13
N LEU A 67 -8.04 -4.23 10.79
CA LEU A 67 -8.36 -5.61 11.17
C LEU A 67 -7.37 -6.62 10.58
N THR A 68 -6.96 -6.43 9.33
CA THR A 68 -5.97 -7.30 8.67
C THR A 68 -4.62 -7.24 9.37
N ILE A 69 -4.17 -6.03 9.75
CA ILE A 69 -2.92 -5.83 10.49
C ILE A 69 -3.00 -6.50 11.87
N LEU A 70 -4.11 -6.31 12.59
CA LEU A 70 -4.33 -6.91 13.90
C LEU A 70 -4.35 -8.45 13.82
N ALA A 71 -5.12 -9.01 12.89
CA ALA A 71 -5.22 -10.45 12.69
C ALA A 71 -3.86 -11.07 12.32
N GLY A 72 -3.10 -10.42 11.43
CA GLY A 72 -1.75 -10.85 11.07
C GLY A 72 -0.78 -10.80 12.26
N GLY A 73 -0.83 -9.72 13.06
CA GLY A 73 -0.03 -9.61 14.28
C GLY A 73 -0.36 -10.70 15.30
N LEU A 74 -1.65 -11.00 15.51
CA LEU A 74 -2.08 -12.09 16.40
C LEU A 74 -1.62 -13.45 15.91
N ALA A 75 -1.68 -13.72 14.60
CA ALA A 75 -1.19 -14.97 14.03
C ALA A 75 0.32 -15.14 14.27
N ILE A 76 1.12 -14.08 14.10
CA ILE A 76 2.56 -14.13 14.39
C ILE A 76 2.82 -14.44 15.87
N VAL A 77 2.10 -13.77 16.78
CA VAL A 77 2.22 -14.05 18.22
C VAL A 77 1.88 -15.50 18.54
N TRP A 78 0.82 -16.03 17.94
CA TRP A 78 0.42 -17.42 18.11
C TRP A 78 1.53 -18.39 17.69
N GLU A 79 2.10 -18.22 16.49
CA GLU A 79 3.20 -19.05 16.00
C GLU A 79 4.43 -18.99 16.93
N LEU A 80 4.74 -17.81 17.48
CA LEU A 80 5.84 -17.66 18.45
C LEU A 80 5.58 -18.41 19.76
N VAL A 81 4.34 -18.39 20.27
CA VAL A 81 3.96 -19.15 21.47
C VAL A 81 4.13 -20.65 21.23
N GLN A 82 3.67 -21.15 20.08
CA GLN A 82 3.84 -22.56 19.71
C GLN A 82 5.31 -22.94 19.60
N ALA A 83 6.15 -22.07 19.02
CA ALA A 83 7.59 -22.29 18.93
C ALA A 83 8.28 -22.35 20.30
N VAL A 84 7.89 -21.49 21.26
CA VAL A 84 8.44 -21.53 22.63
C VAL A 84 8.03 -22.80 23.37
N ILE A 85 6.76 -23.21 23.26
CA ILE A 85 6.28 -24.46 23.87
C ILE A 85 7.04 -25.66 23.31
N ALA A 86 7.30 -25.70 22.01
CA ALA A 86 8.04 -26.79 21.37
C ALA A 86 9.52 -26.89 21.80
N LEU A 87 10.08 -25.85 22.39
CA LEU A 87 11.47 -25.78 22.87
C LEU A 87 11.61 -26.04 24.38
N ALA A 88 10.50 -26.10 25.13
CA ALA A 88 10.45 -26.31 26.57
C ALA A 88 10.19 -27.79 26.91
#